data_AF-A0A3N5UU72-F1
#
_entry.id   AF-A0A3N5UU72-F1
#
_cell.length_a   1.000
_cell.length_b   1.000
_cell.length_c   1.000
_cell.angle_alpha   90.00
_cell.angle_beta   90.00
_cell.angle_gamma   90.00
#
_symmetry.space_group_name_H-M   'P 1'
#
loop_
_entity.id
_entity.type
_entity.pdbx_description
1 polymer ?
#
loop_
_entity_poly.entity_id
_entity_poly.type
_entity_poly.pdbx_seq_one_letter_code
_entity_poly.pdbx_strand_id
1 'polypeptide(L)'
;MAFEPKEPQKEIKYKEARIYSDAELHNYTEDELKKFKIKHSTPMCDDLEKGPWPSFVADAKRAALHRRKLPDNRMMIDRNVVEDLLGQLELSYEHGETHWKHGGIVGVFGYGGGVIGRYSDLQEQFPSIAHFHTMRVNQPGSYFYNTDYLRTLCDLWEYRGSGMMNFHGSTGDIIFLGTFTEQLEPIFFELTHVLQQDLGGSGSNLRTPSCCIGKARCEWSCYDTQDMCYEMTTHYQDELHRPQFPYKFKFKFDGCPNCCVASIARADMSF
;
A
#
# COMPACT_ATOMS: atom_id res chain seq x y z
N MET A 1 23.54 -18.75 4.19
CA MET A 1 23.62 -17.75 5.27
C MET A 1 22.29 -17.01 5.30
N ALA A 2 21.83 -16.59 6.47
CA ALA A 2 20.66 -15.73 6.54
C ALA A 2 21.00 -14.36 5.93
N PHE A 3 20.02 -13.68 5.36
CA PHE A 3 20.21 -12.31 4.86
C PHE A 3 20.52 -11.38 6.06
N GLU A 4 21.57 -10.56 5.92
CA GLU A 4 22.01 -9.61 6.95
C GLU A 4 21.94 -8.17 6.38
N PRO A 5 21.03 -7.32 6.89
CA PRO A 5 20.97 -5.93 6.49
C PRO A 5 22.26 -5.18 6.83
N LYS A 6 22.69 -4.27 5.94
CA LYS A 6 23.90 -3.46 6.15
C LYS A 6 23.70 -2.36 7.19
N GLU A 7 22.47 -1.88 7.32
CA GLU A 7 22.13 -0.88 8.33
C GLU A 7 21.59 -1.55 9.60
N PRO A 8 21.91 -1.01 10.80
CA PRO A 8 21.29 -1.46 12.03
C PRO A 8 19.77 -1.42 11.92
N GLN A 9 19.12 -2.55 12.16
CA GLN A 9 17.66 -2.63 12.12
C GLN A 9 17.09 -2.34 13.51
N LYS A 10 16.17 -1.38 13.59
CA LYS A 10 15.38 -1.14 14.79
C LYS A 10 14.41 -2.30 15.00
N GLU A 11 14.45 -2.90 16.19
CA GLU A 11 13.44 -3.87 16.58
C GLU A 11 12.09 -3.15 16.77
N ILE A 12 11.09 -3.52 15.98
CA ILE A 12 9.75 -2.96 16.06
C ILE A 12 8.92 -3.83 16.99
N LYS A 13 8.54 -3.27 18.15
CA LYS A 13 7.64 -3.91 19.10
C LYS A 13 6.28 -3.27 19.00
N TYR A 14 5.31 -4.00 18.45
CA TYR A 14 3.97 -3.48 18.21
C TYR A 14 3.36 -2.84 19.46
N LYS A 15 3.57 -3.44 20.63
CA LYS A 15 3.05 -2.94 21.92
C LYS A 15 3.48 -1.50 22.25
N GLU A 16 4.61 -1.04 21.73
CA GLU A 16 5.16 0.30 22.01
C GLU A 16 4.66 1.35 21.02
N ALA A 17 4.27 0.93 19.80
CA ALA A 17 3.76 1.80 18.74
C ALA A 17 2.24 1.69 18.50
N ARG A 18 1.57 0.83 19.28
CA ARG A 18 0.16 0.49 19.16
C ARG A 18 -0.74 1.71 19.32
N ILE A 19 -1.68 1.89 18.37
CA ILE A 19 -2.66 2.98 18.37
C ILE A 19 -4.00 2.50 18.91
N TYR A 20 -4.44 1.30 18.52
CA TYR A 20 -5.78 0.77 18.80
C TYR A 20 -5.75 -0.32 19.86
N SER A 21 -6.66 -0.28 20.84
CA SER A 21 -6.87 -1.36 21.80
C SER A 21 -7.45 -2.63 21.15
N ASP A 22 -7.39 -3.78 21.85
CA ASP A 22 -7.97 -5.03 21.31
C ASP A 22 -9.47 -4.90 21.07
N ALA A 23 -10.17 -4.16 21.94
CA ALA A 23 -11.60 -3.88 21.78
C ALA A 23 -11.90 -3.01 20.56
N GLU A 24 -11.02 -2.06 20.23
CA GLU A 24 -11.13 -1.24 19.02
C GLU A 24 -10.87 -2.07 17.77
N LEU A 25 -9.84 -2.93 17.76
CA LEU A 25 -9.52 -3.82 16.63
C LEU A 25 -10.61 -4.87 16.36
N HIS A 26 -11.28 -5.36 17.40
CA HIS A 26 -12.35 -6.36 17.32
C HIS A 26 -13.72 -5.77 17.65
N ASN A 27 -14.03 -4.61 17.05
CA ASN A 27 -15.18 -3.78 17.43
C ASN A 27 -16.54 -4.19 16.80
N TYR A 28 -16.60 -5.20 15.93
CA TYR A 28 -17.85 -5.70 15.35
C TYR A 28 -17.97 -7.22 15.44
N THR A 29 -19.21 -7.69 15.37
CA THR A 29 -19.56 -9.11 15.29
C THR A 29 -19.92 -9.52 13.86
N GLU A 30 -19.86 -10.82 13.57
CA GLU A 30 -20.28 -11.36 12.27
C GLU A 30 -21.76 -11.07 11.94
N ASP A 31 -22.63 -11.05 12.96
CA ASP A 31 -24.05 -10.73 12.76
C ASP A 31 -24.28 -9.25 12.42
N GLU A 32 -23.46 -8.36 12.97
CA GLU A 32 -23.46 -6.94 12.57
C GLU A 32 -22.93 -6.77 11.15
N LEU A 33 -21.88 -7.50 10.78
CA LEU A 33 -21.34 -7.49 9.42
C LEU A 33 -22.37 -7.95 8.39
N LYS A 34 -23.09 -9.04 8.66
CA LYS A 34 -24.16 -9.54 7.77
C LYS A 34 -25.33 -8.56 7.61
N LYS A 35 -25.61 -7.74 8.62
CA LYS A 35 -26.69 -6.75 8.61
C LYS A 35 -26.20 -5.37 8.15
N PHE A 36 -24.90 -5.19 8.00
CA PHE A 36 -24.30 -3.91 7.67
C PHE A 36 -24.73 -3.48 6.27
N LYS A 37 -25.23 -2.25 6.20
CA LYS A 37 -25.48 -1.56 4.93
C LYS A 37 -24.57 -0.37 4.85
N ILE A 38 -23.88 -0.27 3.73
CA ILE A 38 -23.04 0.86 3.40
C ILE A 38 -23.92 2.07 3.07
N LYS A 39 -23.34 3.27 3.09
CA LYS A 39 -24.00 4.56 2.87
C LYS A 39 -24.68 4.65 1.51
N HIS A 40 -24.07 4.09 0.48
CA HIS A 40 -24.54 4.15 -0.90
C HIS A 40 -25.20 2.83 -1.32
N SER A 41 -26.14 2.89 -2.26
CA SER A 41 -26.67 1.68 -2.91
C SER A 41 -25.63 1.16 -3.89
N THR A 42 -25.23 -0.11 -3.78
CA THR A 42 -24.16 -0.69 -4.60
C THR A 42 -24.53 -2.04 -5.25
N PRO A 43 -25.67 -2.15 -5.97
CA PRO A 43 -26.20 -3.43 -6.44
C PRO A 43 -25.23 -4.24 -7.33
N MET A 44 -24.45 -3.59 -8.21
CA MET A 44 -23.48 -4.29 -9.06
C MET A 44 -22.26 -4.75 -8.26
N CYS A 45 -21.76 -3.94 -7.32
CA CYS A 45 -20.69 -4.36 -6.42
C CYS A 45 -21.14 -5.50 -5.49
N ASP A 46 -22.37 -5.46 -5.00
CA ASP A 46 -22.94 -6.48 -4.10
C ASP A 46 -22.95 -7.87 -4.77
N ASP A 47 -23.13 -7.93 -6.09
CA ASP A 47 -23.04 -9.18 -6.85
C ASP A 47 -21.64 -9.81 -6.80
N LEU A 48 -20.58 -9.02 -6.58
CA LEU A 48 -19.20 -9.50 -6.49
C LEU A 48 -18.86 -10.12 -5.12
N GLU A 49 -19.78 -10.10 -4.16
CA GLU A 49 -19.64 -10.85 -2.90
C GLU A 49 -19.99 -12.33 -3.07
N LYS A 50 -20.62 -12.70 -4.20
CA LYS A 50 -20.98 -14.07 -4.52
C LYS A 50 -19.77 -14.88 -4.98
N GLY A 51 -19.88 -16.19 -4.85
CA GLY A 51 -18.87 -17.14 -5.33
C GLY A 51 -17.78 -17.44 -4.30
N PRO A 52 -16.84 -18.34 -4.64
CA PRO A 52 -15.89 -18.89 -3.69
C PRO A 52 -14.60 -18.06 -3.54
N TRP A 53 -14.31 -17.15 -4.48
CA TRP A 53 -13.09 -16.33 -4.43
C TRP A 53 -13.24 -15.22 -3.38
N PRO A 54 -12.21 -14.92 -2.56
CA PRO A 54 -12.28 -13.84 -1.58
C PRO A 54 -12.63 -12.51 -2.25
N SER A 55 -13.78 -11.95 -1.88
CA SER A 55 -14.32 -10.74 -2.48
C SER A 55 -13.69 -9.49 -1.87
N PHE A 56 -13.16 -8.62 -2.72
CA PHE A 56 -12.67 -7.31 -2.29
C PHE A 56 -13.81 -6.40 -1.81
N VAL A 57 -15.04 -6.58 -2.32
CA VAL A 57 -16.22 -5.81 -1.87
C VAL A 57 -16.60 -6.21 -0.45
N ALA A 58 -16.62 -7.52 -0.15
CA ALA A 58 -16.88 -8.00 1.20
C ALA A 58 -15.84 -7.49 2.21
N ASP A 59 -14.56 -7.47 1.83
CA ASP A 59 -13.49 -6.95 2.68
C ASP A 59 -13.57 -5.43 2.87
N ALA A 60 -13.90 -4.68 1.82
CA ALA A 60 -14.14 -3.23 1.92
C ALA A 60 -15.35 -2.91 2.82
N LYS A 61 -16.45 -3.68 2.73
CA LYS A 61 -17.60 -3.52 3.64
C LYS A 61 -17.25 -3.82 5.09
N ARG A 62 -16.39 -4.82 5.33
CA ARG A 62 -15.84 -5.10 6.66
C ARG A 62 -15.01 -3.92 7.19
N ALA A 63 -14.11 -3.37 6.38
CA ALA A 63 -13.34 -2.18 6.74
C ALA A 63 -14.23 -0.96 7.03
N ALA A 64 -15.26 -0.74 6.21
CA ALA A 64 -16.25 0.31 6.44
C ALA A 64 -16.99 0.14 7.78
N LEU A 65 -17.44 -1.07 8.11
CA LEU A 65 -18.09 -1.34 9.41
C LEU A 65 -17.14 -1.11 10.59
N HIS A 66 -15.90 -1.60 10.48
CA HIS A 66 -14.85 -1.37 11.48
C HIS A 66 -14.68 0.12 11.76
N ARG A 67 -14.47 0.92 10.70
CA ARG A 67 -14.32 2.38 10.78
C ARG A 67 -15.57 3.05 11.34
N ARG A 68 -16.77 2.59 10.96
CA ARG A 68 -18.02 3.13 11.48
C ARG A 68 -18.15 2.99 13.00
N LYS A 69 -17.45 2.03 13.61
CA LYS A 69 -17.47 1.81 15.05
C LYS A 69 -16.29 2.40 15.81
N LEU A 70 -15.27 2.90 15.13
CA LEU A 70 -14.16 3.59 15.79
C LEU A 70 -14.60 4.97 16.30
N PRO A 71 -14.06 5.46 17.42
CA PRO A 71 -14.23 6.86 17.84
C PRO A 71 -13.66 7.85 16.81
N ASP A 72 -14.21 9.07 16.73
CA ASP A 72 -13.77 10.08 15.75
C ASP A 72 -12.28 10.45 15.89
N ASN A 73 -11.74 10.48 17.10
CA ASN A 73 -10.33 10.79 17.36
C ASN A 73 -9.36 9.63 17.01
N ARG A 74 -9.87 8.56 16.40
CA ARG A 74 -9.08 7.39 15.97
C ARG A 74 -8.86 7.33 14.46
N MET A 75 -9.23 8.37 13.74
CA MET A 75 -9.02 8.52 12.30
C MET A 75 -8.69 10.00 12.01
N MET A 76 -7.77 10.24 11.08
CA MET A 76 -7.37 11.58 10.64
C MET A 76 -8.01 11.99 9.31
N ILE A 77 -8.67 11.06 8.62
CA ILE A 77 -9.48 11.31 7.43
C ILE A 77 -10.92 10.86 7.67
N ASP A 78 -11.84 11.25 6.79
CA ASP A 78 -13.26 10.95 6.96
C ASP A 78 -13.52 9.44 7.12
N ARG A 79 -14.40 9.11 8.06
CA ARG A 79 -14.81 7.74 8.40
C ARG A 79 -15.42 7.01 7.20
N ASN A 80 -16.13 7.72 6.34
CA ASN A 80 -16.87 7.18 5.20
C ASN A 80 -16.00 7.00 3.95
N VAL A 81 -14.68 7.17 4.05
CA VAL A 81 -13.74 7.03 2.91
C VAL A 81 -13.93 5.72 2.12
N VAL A 82 -14.11 4.58 2.79
CA VAL A 82 -14.35 3.28 2.13
C VAL A 82 -15.76 3.20 1.54
N GLU A 83 -16.71 3.84 2.20
CA GLU A 83 -18.11 3.87 1.74
C GLU A 83 -18.26 4.70 0.47
N ASP A 84 -17.70 5.90 0.45
CA ASP A 84 -17.66 6.77 -0.73
C ASP A 84 -16.82 6.14 -1.86
N LEU A 85 -15.74 5.40 -1.56
CA LEU A 85 -15.00 4.62 -2.55
C LEU A 85 -15.88 3.59 -3.25
N LEU A 86 -16.65 2.81 -2.50
CA LEU A 86 -17.57 1.82 -3.06
C LEU A 86 -18.74 2.48 -3.80
N GLY A 87 -19.24 3.62 -3.32
CA GLY A 87 -20.27 4.40 -4.02
C GLY A 87 -19.79 4.91 -5.38
N GLN A 88 -18.57 5.44 -5.45
CA GLN A 88 -17.99 5.86 -6.73
C GLN A 88 -17.67 4.66 -7.63
N LEU A 89 -17.19 3.56 -7.06
CA LEU A 89 -16.94 2.33 -7.82
C LEU A 89 -18.22 1.80 -8.47
N GLU A 90 -19.33 1.79 -7.74
CA GLU A 90 -20.64 1.40 -8.28
C GLU A 90 -21.00 2.26 -9.50
N LEU A 91 -20.86 3.58 -9.38
CA LEU A 91 -21.17 4.47 -10.50
C LEU A 91 -20.25 4.23 -11.70
N SER A 92 -18.97 3.91 -11.45
CA SER A 92 -18.05 3.49 -12.50
C SER A 92 -18.48 2.16 -13.17
N TYR A 93 -19.12 1.24 -12.45
CA TYR A 93 -19.72 0.03 -13.02
C TYR A 93 -20.93 0.36 -13.89
N GLU A 94 -21.80 1.27 -13.43
CA GLU A 94 -22.99 1.70 -14.17
C GLU A 94 -22.63 2.42 -15.48
N HIS A 95 -21.68 3.35 -15.41
CA HIS A 95 -21.29 4.16 -16.57
C HIS A 95 -20.27 3.47 -17.48
N GLY A 96 -19.49 2.52 -16.96
CA GLY A 96 -18.39 1.89 -17.68
C GLY A 96 -17.19 2.81 -17.89
N GLU A 97 -17.02 3.83 -17.04
CA GLU A 97 -15.92 4.81 -17.11
C GLU A 97 -15.32 5.14 -15.73
N THR A 98 -14.12 5.71 -15.73
CA THR A 98 -13.41 6.09 -14.50
C THR A 98 -13.87 7.44 -13.97
N HIS A 99 -14.21 7.49 -12.67
CA HIS A 99 -14.56 8.74 -11.97
C HIS A 99 -13.41 9.38 -11.20
N TRP A 100 -12.22 9.33 -11.80
CA TRP A 100 -11.03 9.92 -11.24
C TRP A 100 -10.43 10.93 -12.21
N LYS A 101 -10.18 12.15 -11.75
CA LYS A 101 -9.56 13.21 -12.54
C LYS A 101 -8.17 12.80 -13.02
N HIS A 102 -7.74 13.46 -14.11
CA HIS A 102 -6.40 13.30 -14.65
C HIS A 102 -5.33 13.74 -13.64
N GLY A 103 -4.35 12.87 -13.40
CA GLY A 103 -3.14 13.20 -12.65
C GLY A 103 -3.37 13.63 -11.20
N GLY A 104 -2.37 14.35 -10.68
CA GLY A 104 -2.29 14.88 -9.32
C GLY A 104 -0.84 14.94 -8.86
N ILE A 105 -0.32 16.14 -8.59
CA ILE A 105 1.07 16.35 -8.15
C ILE A 105 1.05 16.68 -6.66
N VAL A 106 1.44 15.69 -5.86
CA VAL A 106 1.56 15.76 -4.40
C VAL A 106 2.76 14.88 -4.01
N GLY A 107 3.34 15.12 -2.85
CA GLY A 107 4.51 14.39 -2.39
C GLY A 107 4.92 14.83 -1.00
N VAL A 108 6.14 14.45 -0.62
CA VAL A 108 6.79 14.83 0.64
C VAL A 108 8.07 15.58 0.34
N PHE A 109 8.47 16.50 1.21
CA PHE A 109 9.66 17.31 1.03
C PHE A 109 10.91 16.44 0.93
N GLY A 110 11.81 16.85 0.03
CA GLY A 110 13.06 16.14 -0.25
C GLY A 110 12.95 15.07 -1.32
N TYR A 111 11.76 14.54 -1.61
CA TYR A 111 11.51 13.51 -2.63
C TYR A 111 10.65 14.03 -3.78
N GLY A 112 11.02 13.65 -5.00
CA GLY A 112 10.27 13.97 -6.22
C GLY A 112 9.30 12.88 -6.67
N GLY A 113 9.11 11.84 -5.86
CA GLY A 113 8.27 10.67 -6.14
C GLY A 113 7.87 9.92 -4.87
N GLY A 114 7.15 8.81 -5.04
CA GLY A 114 6.67 7.94 -3.97
C GLY A 114 5.17 8.09 -3.67
N VAL A 115 4.55 9.20 -4.08
CA VAL A 115 3.11 9.45 -3.91
C VAL A 115 2.44 9.64 -5.27
N ILE A 116 1.29 9.00 -5.48
CA ILE A 116 0.46 9.17 -6.67
C ILE A 116 -0.78 9.98 -6.27
N GLY A 117 -0.81 11.25 -6.68
CA GLY A 117 -1.98 12.11 -6.50
C GLY A 117 -3.17 11.62 -7.32
N ARG A 118 -4.34 11.67 -6.70
CA ARG A 118 -5.61 11.26 -7.30
C ARG A 118 -6.75 12.02 -6.62
N TYR A 119 -7.70 12.46 -7.43
CA TYR A 119 -8.86 13.24 -7.00
C TYR A 119 -10.11 12.69 -7.68
N SER A 120 -11.19 12.50 -6.93
CA SER A 120 -12.50 12.17 -7.51
C SER A 120 -12.95 13.30 -8.45
N ASP A 121 -13.65 12.97 -9.54
CA ASP A 121 -14.36 13.95 -10.37
C ASP A 121 -15.78 14.29 -9.84
N LEU A 122 -16.24 13.56 -8.82
CA LEU A 122 -17.56 13.66 -8.18
C LEU A 122 -17.44 14.06 -6.70
N GLN A 123 -16.58 15.04 -6.41
CA GLN A 123 -16.18 15.41 -5.04
C GLN A 123 -17.36 15.89 -4.17
N GLU A 124 -18.39 16.48 -4.77
CA GLU A 124 -19.60 16.89 -4.04
C GLU A 124 -20.43 15.69 -3.58
N GLN A 125 -20.46 14.62 -4.38
CA GLN A 125 -21.20 13.39 -4.09
C GLN A 125 -20.41 12.45 -3.18
N PHE A 126 -19.09 12.38 -3.37
CA PHE A 126 -18.16 11.50 -2.65
C PHE A 126 -17.05 12.31 -1.96
N PRO A 127 -17.39 13.17 -0.99
CA PRO A 127 -16.43 14.10 -0.38
C PRO A 127 -15.30 13.40 0.38
N SER A 128 -15.55 12.20 0.92
CA SER A 128 -14.56 11.45 1.71
C SER A 128 -13.42 10.89 0.87
N ILE A 129 -13.55 10.92 -0.46
CA ILE A 129 -12.52 10.54 -1.44
C ILE A 129 -12.23 11.67 -2.43
N ALA A 130 -12.58 12.92 -2.07
CA ALA A 130 -12.25 14.09 -2.88
C ALA A 130 -10.74 14.13 -3.17
N HIS A 131 -9.93 13.78 -2.17
CA HIS A 131 -8.54 13.36 -2.32
C HIS A 131 -8.45 11.87 -2.01
N PHE A 132 -7.69 11.12 -2.81
CA PHE A 132 -7.50 9.69 -2.60
C PHE A 132 -6.11 9.24 -3.00
N HIS A 133 -5.11 9.88 -2.40
CA HIS A 133 -3.71 9.73 -2.78
C HIS A 133 -3.16 8.37 -2.37
N THR A 134 -2.32 7.80 -3.22
CA THR A 134 -1.66 6.51 -2.96
C THR A 134 -0.22 6.73 -2.55
N MET A 135 0.21 6.20 -1.41
CA MET A 135 1.61 6.18 -1.01
C MET A 135 2.22 4.81 -1.29
N ARG A 136 3.38 4.79 -1.93
CA ARG A 136 4.16 3.57 -2.14
C ARG A 136 5.16 3.45 -1.01
N VAL A 137 5.11 2.35 -0.28
CA VAL A 137 6.03 2.05 0.82
C VAL A 137 6.96 0.93 0.36
N ASN A 138 8.27 1.13 0.45
CA ASN A 138 9.26 0.17 -0.01
C ASN A 138 9.12 -1.14 0.79
N GLN A 139 9.22 -2.29 0.12
CA GLN A 139 9.01 -3.59 0.74
C GLN A 139 10.35 -4.29 1.08
N PRO A 140 10.39 -5.16 2.10
CA PRO A 140 11.54 -6.03 2.34
C PRO A 140 11.74 -7.04 1.19
N GLY A 141 12.99 -7.47 1.00
CA GLY A 141 13.37 -8.46 0.00
C GLY A 141 12.53 -9.74 0.08
N SER A 142 11.99 -10.18 -1.05
CA SER A 142 11.10 -11.35 -1.16
C SER A 142 9.86 -11.32 -0.27
N TYR A 143 9.43 -10.16 0.23
CA TYR A 143 8.18 -9.97 0.96
C TYR A 143 8.07 -10.77 2.28
N PHE A 144 9.18 -10.96 3.00
CA PHE A 144 9.15 -11.52 4.35
C PHE A 144 8.80 -10.45 5.38
N TYR A 145 7.92 -10.79 6.32
CA TYR A 145 7.41 -9.85 7.32
C TYR A 145 7.36 -10.47 8.73
N ASN A 146 7.59 -9.61 9.72
CA ASN A 146 7.24 -9.89 11.11
C ASN A 146 5.85 -9.32 11.41
N THR A 147 5.08 -10.01 12.27
CA THR A 147 3.72 -9.55 12.60
C THR A 147 3.70 -8.22 13.34
N ASP A 148 4.73 -7.90 14.13
CA ASP A 148 4.83 -6.61 14.82
C ASP A 148 5.02 -5.43 13.85
N TYR A 149 5.77 -5.64 12.76
CA TYR A 149 5.91 -4.68 11.68
C TYR A 149 4.57 -4.45 10.96
N LEU A 150 3.91 -5.54 10.54
CA LEU A 150 2.63 -5.44 9.82
C LEU A 150 1.54 -4.79 10.66
N ARG A 151 1.43 -5.15 11.95
CA ARG A 151 0.44 -4.52 12.85
C ARG A 151 0.72 -3.03 13.03
N THR A 152 1.98 -2.63 13.20
CA THR A 152 2.35 -1.21 13.31
C THR A 152 2.01 -0.45 12.01
N LEU A 153 2.27 -1.03 10.84
CA LEU A 153 1.87 -0.43 9.55
C LEU A 153 0.34 -0.31 9.43
N CYS A 154 -0.41 -1.34 9.82
CA CYS A 154 -1.87 -1.31 9.78
C CYS A 154 -2.43 -0.24 10.71
N ASP A 155 -1.93 -0.14 11.95
CA ASP A 155 -2.35 0.90 12.90
C ASP A 155 -2.08 2.31 12.33
N LEU A 156 -0.88 2.57 11.81
CA LEU A 156 -0.54 3.83 11.15
C LEU A 156 -1.52 4.15 10.01
N TRP A 157 -1.77 3.17 9.14
CA TRP A 157 -2.57 3.38 7.96
C TRP A 157 -4.08 3.49 8.24
N GLU A 158 -4.59 2.80 9.25
CA GLU A 158 -5.97 2.97 9.71
C GLU A 158 -6.17 4.37 10.30
N TYR A 159 -5.15 4.87 11.03
CA TYR A 159 -5.20 6.16 11.69
C TYR A 159 -5.12 7.32 10.70
N ARG A 160 -4.22 7.24 9.71
CA ARG A 160 -3.94 8.37 8.79
C ARG A 160 -4.42 8.18 7.36
N GLY A 161 -4.89 6.99 7.01
CA GLY A 161 -5.35 6.64 5.68
C GLY A 161 -6.73 6.01 5.69
N SER A 162 -7.06 5.36 4.59
CA SER A 162 -8.35 4.71 4.38
C SER A 162 -8.47 3.34 5.07
N GLY A 163 -7.37 2.78 5.57
CA GLY A 163 -7.27 1.37 5.95
C GLY A 163 -7.15 0.41 4.76
N MET A 164 -7.43 0.86 3.53
CA MET A 164 -7.37 0.03 2.31
C MET A 164 -5.93 -0.08 1.79
N MET A 165 -5.51 -1.28 1.42
CA MET A 165 -4.15 -1.52 0.94
C MET A 165 -4.14 -2.39 -0.33
N ASN A 166 -3.03 -2.35 -1.09
CA ASN A 166 -2.66 -3.47 -1.96
C ASN A 166 -1.38 -4.11 -1.42
N PHE A 167 -1.45 -5.42 -1.20
CA PHE A 167 -0.36 -6.27 -0.75
C PHE A 167 -0.08 -7.31 -1.85
N HIS A 168 0.69 -7.00 -2.89
CA HIS A 168 1.54 -5.81 -3.12
C HIS A 168 1.24 -5.15 -4.47
N GLY A 169 1.83 -3.99 -4.72
CA GLY A 169 1.86 -3.41 -6.05
C GLY A 169 2.72 -4.25 -7.00
N SER A 170 2.40 -4.27 -8.29
CA SER A 170 3.11 -5.11 -9.27
C SER A 170 4.60 -4.77 -9.46
N THR A 171 5.11 -3.67 -8.92
CA THR A 171 6.56 -3.41 -8.91
C THR A 171 7.22 -4.05 -7.68
N GLY A 172 6.53 -4.06 -6.55
CA GLY A 172 6.96 -4.64 -5.27
C GLY A 172 6.37 -3.90 -4.07
N ASP A 173 6.10 -2.60 -4.22
CA ASP A 173 5.74 -1.73 -3.10
C ASP A 173 4.52 -2.22 -2.30
N ILE A 174 4.53 -2.00 -0.98
CA ILE A 174 3.30 -1.97 -0.19
C ILE A 174 2.52 -0.72 -0.62
N ILE A 175 1.23 -0.87 -0.92
CA ILE A 175 0.40 0.22 -1.42
C ILE A 175 -0.56 0.66 -0.34
N PHE A 176 -0.34 1.86 0.18
CA PHE A 176 -1.27 2.59 1.03
C PHE A 176 -2.25 3.34 0.15
N LEU A 177 -3.47 2.80 0.01
CA LEU A 177 -4.45 3.23 -1.00
C LEU A 177 -5.46 4.23 -0.43
N GLY A 178 -5.18 5.52 -0.60
CA GLY A 178 -6.15 6.58 -0.28
C GLY A 178 -5.88 7.29 1.04
N THR A 179 -5.40 8.51 0.93
CA THR A 179 -5.33 9.50 2.01
C THR A 179 -5.43 10.91 1.41
N PHE A 180 -5.40 11.92 2.28
CA PHE A 180 -5.45 13.33 1.92
C PHE A 180 -4.05 13.96 1.96
N THR A 181 -3.88 15.11 1.29
CA THR A 181 -2.58 15.76 1.11
C THR A 181 -1.89 16.06 2.43
N GLU A 182 -2.65 16.57 3.41
CA GLU A 182 -2.18 16.95 4.72
C GLU A 182 -1.66 15.78 5.58
N GLN A 183 -2.00 14.54 5.22
CA GLN A 183 -1.52 13.35 5.92
C GLN A 183 -0.22 12.78 5.33
N LEU A 184 0.20 13.20 4.13
CA LEU A 184 1.40 12.64 3.46
C LEU A 184 2.67 12.80 4.29
N GLU A 185 2.92 14.00 4.79
CA GLU A 185 4.09 14.30 5.63
C GLU A 185 4.02 13.61 7.00
N PRO A 186 2.90 13.65 7.76
CA PRO A 186 2.76 12.87 8.99
C PRO A 186 2.98 11.37 8.81
N ILE A 187 2.44 10.78 7.74
CA ILE A 187 2.63 9.35 7.45
C ILE A 187 4.10 9.08 7.17
N PHE A 188 4.74 9.89 6.34
CA PHE A 188 6.16 9.73 6.00
C PHE A 188 7.08 9.90 7.22
N PHE A 189 6.76 10.85 8.11
CA PHE A 189 7.47 11.04 9.37
C PHE A 189 7.38 9.78 10.25
N GLU A 190 6.19 9.21 10.42
CA GLU A 190 6.03 7.98 11.22
C GLU A 190 6.71 6.77 10.58
N LEU A 191 6.57 6.59 9.26
CA LEU A 191 7.29 5.53 8.53
C LEU A 191 8.80 5.59 8.79
N THR A 192 9.40 6.77 8.66
CA THR A 192 10.84 6.95 8.80
C THR A 192 11.32 6.89 10.25
N HIS A 193 10.67 7.60 11.18
CA HIS A 193 11.15 7.74 12.57
C HIS A 193 10.72 6.58 13.48
N VAL A 194 9.54 6.01 13.25
CA VAL A 194 9.00 4.92 14.07
C VAL A 194 9.36 3.56 13.47
N LEU A 195 9.10 3.36 12.18
CA LEU A 195 9.26 2.06 11.52
C LEU A 195 10.61 1.86 10.81
N GLN A 196 11.45 2.89 10.71
CA GLN A 196 12.69 2.85 9.91
C GLN A 196 12.40 2.37 8.47
N GLN A 197 11.30 2.85 7.91
CA GLN A 197 10.78 2.43 6.61
C GLN A 197 10.67 3.65 5.68
N ASP A 198 11.13 3.47 4.44
CA ASP A 198 11.09 4.51 3.43
C ASP A 198 9.99 4.25 2.37
N LEU A 199 9.70 5.27 1.58
CA LEU A 199 8.82 5.22 0.42
C LEU A 199 9.46 4.47 -0.75
N GLY A 200 8.60 4.00 -1.65
CA GLY A 200 8.99 3.46 -2.94
C GLY A 200 9.15 4.51 -4.02
N GLY A 201 9.51 4.07 -5.23
CA GLY A 201 9.76 4.95 -6.38
C GLY A 201 8.53 5.20 -7.27
N SER A 202 8.35 6.44 -7.74
CA SER A 202 7.45 6.81 -8.84
C SER A 202 7.95 8.03 -9.62
N GLY A 203 7.62 8.12 -10.91
CA GLY A 203 8.11 9.19 -11.79
C GLY A 203 9.16 8.71 -12.80
N SER A 204 10.00 9.62 -13.28
CA SER A 204 11.12 9.33 -14.19
C SER A 204 12.41 9.09 -13.40
N ASN A 205 12.41 7.99 -12.65
CA ASN A 205 13.43 7.58 -11.69
C ASN A 205 13.66 6.07 -11.75
N LEU A 206 14.64 5.60 -10.98
CA LEU A 206 14.66 4.21 -10.55
C LEU A 206 13.37 3.93 -9.76
N ARG A 207 12.72 2.81 -10.06
CA ARG A 207 11.59 2.30 -9.28
C ARG A 207 12.09 1.26 -8.31
N THR A 208 11.28 1.02 -7.29
CA THR A 208 11.51 0.03 -6.26
C THR A 208 11.96 -1.31 -6.84
N PRO A 209 13.20 -1.73 -6.58
CA PRO A 209 13.66 -3.04 -7.01
C PRO A 209 12.90 -4.17 -6.31
N SER A 210 12.77 -5.32 -6.97
CA SER A 210 12.18 -6.52 -6.36
C SER A 210 12.86 -7.80 -6.81
N CYS A 211 12.82 -8.82 -5.96
CA CYS A 211 13.48 -10.10 -6.18
C CYS A 211 12.54 -11.29 -5.97
N CYS A 212 12.87 -12.43 -6.55
CA CYS A 212 12.22 -13.69 -6.20
C CYS A 212 12.66 -14.15 -4.80
N ILE A 213 12.14 -15.29 -4.33
CA ILE A 213 12.47 -15.83 -3.01
C ILE A 213 13.95 -16.20 -2.83
N GLY A 214 14.66 -16.44 -3.93
CA GLY A 214 16.09 -16.71 -3.95
C GLY A 214 16.52 -17.81 -2.97
N LYS A 215 17.71 -17.63 -2.39
CA LYS A 215 18.32 -18.59 -1.45
C LYS A 215 17.58 -18.72 -0.11
N ALA A 216 16.62 -17.83 0.19
CA ALA A 216 15.84 -17.96 1.42
C ALA A 216 15.05 -19.27 1.48
N ARG A 217 14.55 -19.75 0.32
CA ARG A 217 13.72 -20.97 0.27
C ARG A 217 13.66 -21.63 -1.11
N CYS A 218 14.66 -21.42 -1.97
CA CYS A 218 14.76 -22.10 -3.27
C CYS A 218 16.17 -22.64 -3.46
N GLU A 219 16.26 -23.96 -3.64
CA GLU A 219 17.49 -24.69 -3.90
C GLU A 219 18.08 -24.45 -5.30
N TRP A 220 17.33 -23.79 -6.19
CA TRP A 220 17.78 -23.45 -7.55
C TRP A 220 18.41 -22.07 -7.66
N SER A 221 18.47 -21.30 -6.57
CA SER A 221 18.97 -19.93 -6.62
C SER A 221 20.49 -19.88 -6.84
N CYS A 222 20.92 -19.42 -8.01
CA CYS A 222 22.33 -19.35 -8.40
C CYS A 222 23.11 -18.26 -7.63
N TYR A 223 22.44 -17.20 -7.20
CA TYR A 223 23.02 -16.10 -6.41
C TYR A 223 22.05 -15.67 -5.30
N ASP A 224 22.49 -14.77 -4.43
CA ASP A 224 21.64 -14.20 -3.38
C ASP A 224 20.85 -13.01 -3.94
N THR A 225 19.61 -13.25 -4.35
CA THR A 225 18.75 -12.23 -4.95
C THR A 225 18.29 -11.19 -3.95
N GLN A 226 18.15 -11.56 -2.67
CA GLN A 226 17.71 -10.63 -1.62
C GLN A 226 18.83 -9.65 -1.30
N ASP A 227 20.05 -10.15 -1.13
CA ASP A 227 21.24 -9.32 -0.87
C ASP A 227 21.48 -8.32 -1.99
N MET A 228 21.47 -8.78 -3.25
CA MET A 228 21.64 -7.89 -4.40
C MET A 228 20.51 -6.88 -4.53
N CYS A 229 19.25 -7.29 -4.30
CA CYS A 229 18.11 -6.40 -4.36
C CYS A 229 18.19 -5.30 -3.29
N TYR A 230 18.52 -5.68 -2.05
CA TYR A 230 18.72 -4.74 -0.96
C TYR A 230 19.87 -3.78 -1.26
N GLU A 231 21.03 -4.30 -1.66
CA GLU A 231 22.21 -3.48 -1.95
C GLU A 231 21.94 -2.44 -3.03
N MET A 232 21.33 -2.85 -4.15
CA MET A 232 21.03 -1.92 -5.25
C MET A 232 19.96 -0.91 -4.85
N THR A 233 19.02 -1.29 -3.97
CA THR A 233 18.01 -0.38 -3.44
C THR A 233 18.62 0.68 -2.54
N THR A 234 19.54 0.28 -1.65
CA THR A 234 20.22 1.19 -0.71
C THR A 234 21.25 2.07 -1.42
N HIS A 235 22.00 1.52 -2.38
CA HIS A 235 23.03 2.26 -3.11
C HIS A 235 22.44 3.38 -3.97
N TYR A 236 21.33 3.11 -4.67
CA TYR A 236 20.68 4.05 -5.61
C TYR A 236 19.45 4.76 -5.02
N GLN A 237 19.50 5.10 -3.73
CA GLN A 237 18.41 5.82 -3.06
C GLN A 237 18.13 7.19 -3.71
N ASP A 238 19.17 7.92 -4.11
CA ASP A 238 18.99 9.23 -4.76
C ASP A 238 18.23 9.09 -6.07
N GLU A 239 18.64 8.16 -6.93
CA GLU A 239 18.01 7.90 -8.22
C GLU A 239 16.61 7.31 -8.09
N LEU A 240 16.27 6.69 -6.95
CA LEU A 240 14.92 6.20 -6.65
C LEU A 240 14.00 7.33 -6.19
N HIS A 241 14.48 8.20 -5.30
CA HIS A 241 13.65 9.23 -4.68
C HIS A 241 13.61 10.57 -5.43
N ARG A 242 14.63 10.86 -6.25
CA ARG A 242 14.79 12.15 -6.94
C ARG A 242 14.87 11.91 -8.46
N PRO A 243 13.75 12.04 -9.19
CA PRO A 243 13.71 11.81 -10.63
C PRO A 243 14.71 12.66 -11.42
N GLN A 244 15.70 11.99 -12.02
CA GLN A 244 16.76 12.59 -12.85
C GLN A 244 16.90 11.90 -14.21
N PHE A 245 16.13 10.83 -14.47
CA PHE A 245 16.22 10.06 -15.70
C PHE A 245 15.26 10.59 -16.77
N PRO A 246 15.50 10.31 -18.06
CA PRO A 246 14.55 10.63 -19.12
C PRO A 246 13.19 9.95 -18.93
N TYR A 247 13.17 8.74 -18.36
CA TYR A 247 11.94 8.02 -18.04
C TYR A 247 12.15 7.05 -16.87
N LYS A 248 11.12 6.24 -16.55
CA LYS A 248 11.21 5.24 -15.48
C LYS A 248 12.25 4.16 -15.81
N PHE A 249 12.95 3.67 -14.79
CA PHE A 249 13.87 2.55 -14.89
C PHE A 249 13.59 1.54 -13.77
N LYS A 250 13.66 0.25 -14.05
CA LYS A 250 13.34 -0.82 -13.08
C LYS A 250 14.43 -1.87 -13.02
N PHE A 251 14.73 -2.31 -11.80
CA PHE A 251 15.51 -3.51 -11.53
C PHE A 251 14.60 -4.65 -11.05
N LYS A 252 14.87 -5.87 -11.49
CA LYS A 252 14.33 -7.09 -10.90
C LYS A 252 15.35 -8.22 -10.93
N PHE A 253 15.36 -9.03 -9.87
CA PHE A 253 16.37 -10.06 -9.64
C PHE A 253 15.73 -11.45 -9.55
N ASP A 254 16.01 -12.29 -10.53
CA ASP A 254 15.61 -13.70 -10.58
C ASP A 254 16.81 -14.62 -10.34
N GLY A 255 16.69 -15.49 -9.34
CA GLY A 255 17.80 -16.36 -8.92
C GLY A 255 18.12 -17.49 -9.92
N CYS A 256 17.23 -17.76 -10.88
CA CYS A 256 17.43 -18.75 -11.94
C CYS A 256 16.51 -18.46 -13.14
N PRO A 257 16.70 -19.15 -14.29
CA PRO A 257 15.91 -18.93 -15.51
C PRO A 257 14.40 -19.21 -15.40
N ASN A 258 13.91 -19.78 -14.29
CA ASN A 258 12.46 -19.95 -14.05
C ASN A 258 11.73 -18.61 -13.89
N CYS A 259 12.46 -17.52 -13.63
CA CYS A 259 11.95 -16.16 -13.76
C CYS A 259 10.71 -15.87 -12.87
N CYS A 260 10.78 -16.25 -11.59
CA CYS A 260 9.68 -16.17 -10.64
C CYS A 260 9.22 -14.73 -10.32
N VAL A 261 10.08 -13.72 -10.43
CA VAL A 261 9.66 -12.29 -10.34
C VAL A 261 9.41 -11.67 -11.72
N ALA A 262 9.57 -12.46 -12.79
CA ALA A 262 9.41 -12.09 -14.18
C ALA A 262 10.29 -10.89 -14.58
N SER A 263 11.57 -10.91 -14.17
CA SER A 263 12.52 -9.82 -14.40
C SER A 263 12.63 -9.45 -15.87
N ILE A 264 12.79 -10.45 -16.75
CA ILE A 264 12.96 -10.27 -18.20
C ILE A 264 11.79 -9.53 -18.89
N ALA A 265 10.58 -9.58 -18.32
CA ALA A 265 9.39 -8.97 -18.89
C ALA A 265 8.96 -7.67 -18.20
N ARG A 266 9.44 -7.42 -16.98
CA ARG A 266 8.91 -6.37 -16.08
C ARG A 266 9.98 -5.48 -15.48
N ALA A 267 11.21 -5.54 -15.98
CA ALA A 267 12.32 -4.67 -15.61
C ALA A 267 13.12 -4.23 -16.84
N ASP A 268 13.66 -3.02 -16.77
CA ASP A 268 14.54 -2.45 -17.79
C ASP A 268 15.93 -3.08 -17.70
N MET A 269 16.39 -3.38 -16.48
CA MET A 269 17.56 -4.23 -16.23
C MET A 269 17.12 -5.46 -15.43
N SER A 270 17.25 -6.60 -16.09
CA SER A 270 16.88 -7.92 -15.60
C SER A 270 18.15 -8.64 -15.15
N PHE A 271 18.13 -9.14 -13.92
CA PHE A 271 19.19 -9.97 -13.34
C PHE A 271 18.67 -11.40 -13.10
#